data_AF-A0A7J3XFI9-F1
#
_entry.id   AF-A0A7J3XFI9-F1
#
_cell.length_a   1.000
_cell.length_b   1.000
_cell.length_c   1.000
_cell.angle_alpha   90.00
_cell.angle_beta   90.00
_cell.angle_gamma   90.00
#
_symmetry.space_group_name_H-M   'P 1'
#
loop_
_entity.id
_entity.type
_entity.pdbx_description
1 polymer ?
#
loop_
_entity_poly.entity_id
_entity_poly.type
_entity_poly.pdbx_seq_one_letter_code
_entity_poly.pdbx_strand_id
1 'polypeptide(L)'
;MVTSRRRYLIKRVAKLYGIVGKVAGRYIAAGYSVEFNHPTRYSPIHIIARGNGQMLAVEVVYERGKLTVETARSILEKAKLIGARPVLVVHGLGWNDVPEELRRFCEESGVKLRVVGELELG
;
A
#
# COMPACT_ATOMS: atom_id res chain seq x y z
N MET A 1 -13.91 -1.35 16.97
CA MET A 1 -12.92 -1.14 18.05
C MET A 1 -11.67 -1.96 17.77
N VAL A 2 -10.47 -1.35 17.76
CA VAL A 2 -9.20 -2.09 17.55
C VAL A 2 -8.71 -2.63 18.90
N THR A 3 -8.38 -3.92 18.97
CA THR A 3 -7.91 -4.55 20.22
C THR A 3 -6.59 -3.94 20.70
N SER A 4 -6.33 -3.98 22.00
CA SER A 4 -5.09 -3.45 22.60
C SER A 4 -3.83 -4.09 21.98
N ARG A 5 -3.88 -5.39 21.68
CA ARG A 5 -2.81 -6.10 20.98
C ARG A 5 -2.57 -5.56 19.57
N ARG A 6 -3.63 -5.31 18.79
CA ARG A 6 -3.51 -4.72 17.44
C ARG A 6 -3.00 -3.28 17.50
N ARG A 7 -3.44 -2.48 18.47
CA ARG A 7 -2.91 -1.12 18.69
C ARG A 7 -1.40 -1.13 18.94
N TYR A 8 -0.93 -2.03 19.80
CA TYR A 8 0.51 -2.20 20.03
C TYR A 8 1.27 -2.58 18.76
N LEU A 9 0.74 -3.55 17.99
CA LEU A 9 1.35 -3.97 16.72
C LEU A 9 1.44 -2.82 15.72
N ILE A 10 0.37 -2.03 15.57
CA ILE A 10 0.32 -0.85 14.68
C ILE A 10 1.42 0.15 15.06
N LYS A 11 1.54 0.50 16.34
CA LYS A 11 2.59 1.41 16.82
C LYS A 11 4.00 0.83 16.56
N ARG A 12 4.18 -0.47 16.78
CA ARG A 12 5.46 -1.15 16.55
C ARG A 12 5.86 -1.13 15.07
N VAL A 13 4.96 -1.47 14.15
CA VAL A 13 5.29 -1.48 12.71
C VAL A 13 5.52 -0.08 12.16
N ALA A 14 4.78 0.92 12.63
CA ALA A 14 5.02 2.32 12.27
C ALA A 14 6.41 2.79 12.69
N LYS A 15 6.88 2.39 13.89
CA LYS A 15 8.23 2.70 14.37
C LYS A 15 9.33 2.00 13.56
N LEU A 16 9.11 0.74 13.16
CA LEU A 16 10.12 -0.06 12.46
C LEU A 16 10.21 0.23 10.96
N TYR A 17 9.08 0.51 10.30
CA TYR A 17 8.97 0.61 8.84
C TYR A 17 8.55 2.01 8.36
N GLY A 18 8.54 3.01 9.25
CA GLY A 18 8.21 4.39 8.92
C GLY A 18 6.85 4.53 8.22
N ILE A 19 6.82 5.25 7.10
CA ILE A 19 5.61 5.50 6.29
C ILE A 19 4.94 4.20 5.85
N VAL A 20 5.71 3.21 5.41
CA VAL A 20 5.18 1.88 5.02
C VAL A 20 4.50 1.22 6.22
N GLY A 21 5.11 1.32 7.40
CA GLY A 21 4.52 0.85 8.66
C GLY A 21 3.21 1.56 9.03
N LYS A 22 3.14 2.89 8.84
CA LYS A 22 1.90 3.66 9.06
C LYS A 22 0.76 3.19 8.15
N VAL A 23 1.06 2.94 6.88
CA VAL A 23 0.09 2.41 5.90
C VAL A 23 -0.33 0.98 6.28
N ALA A 24 0.62 0.10 6.60
CA ALA A 24 0.35 -1.26 7.04
C ALA A 24 -0.55 -1.30 8.29
N GLY A 25 -0.40 -0.33 9.18
CA GLY A 25 -1.24 -0.16 10.37
C GLY A 25 -2.74 -0.09 10.06
N ARG A 26 -3.13 0.53 8.93
CA ARG A 26 -4.53 0.59 8.48
C ARG A 26 -5.08 -0.79 8.11
N TYR A 27 -4.27 -1.62 7.46
CA TYR A 27 -4.64 -2.99 7.13
C TYR A 27 -4.74 -3.87 8.38
N ILE A 28 -3.80 -3.74 9.32
CA ILE A 28 -3.87 -4.43 10.63
C ILE A 28 -5.14 -4.03 11.38
N ALA A 29 -5.47 -2.74 11.42
CA ALA A 29 -6.69 -2.24 12.06
C ALA A 29 -7.95 -2.84 11.42
N ALA A 30 -7.96 -3.01 10.10
CA ALA A 30 -9.02 -3.67 9.33
C ALA A 30 -9.03 -5.21 9.45
N GLY A 31 -8.12 -5.80 10.24
CA GLY A 31 -8.09 -7.23 10.52
C GLY A 31 -7.25 -8.07 9.56
N TYR A 32 -6.47 -7.46 8.69
CA TYR A 32 -5.52 -8.18 7.83
C TYR A 32 -4.26 -8.57 8.62
N SER A 33 -3.69 -9.72 8.26
CA SER A 33 -2.28 -10.02 8.54
C SER A 33 -1.42 -9.31 7.49
N VAL A 34 -0.27 -8.77 7.90
CA VAL A 34 0.63 -8.04 7.01
C VAL A 34 2.03 -8.66 7.00
N GLU A 35 2.63 -8.71 5.82
CA GLU A 35 4.02 -9.07 5.56
C GLU A 35 4.69 -7.89 4.84
N PHE A 36 5.96 -7.62 5.14
CA PHE A 36 6.70 -6.48 4.59
C PHE A 36 7.80 -6.94 3.64
N ASN A 37 8.09 -6.14 2.61
CA ASN A 37 9.22 -6.32 1.70
C ASN A 37 9.30 -7.72 1.08
N HIS A 38 8.17 -8.25 0.62
CA HIS A 38 8.14 -9.56 -0.02
C HIS A 38 8.96 -9.54 -1.31
N PRO A 39 9.97 -10.40 -1.47
CA PRO A 39 10.89 -10.34 -2.59
C PRO A 39 10.18 -10.69 -3.91
N THR A 40 10.49 -9.94 -4.98
CA THR A 40 10.07 -10.28 -6.34
C THR A 40 11.21 -10.04 -7.31
N ARG A 41 11.10 -10.56 -8.54
CA ARG A 41 12.08 -10.34 -9.62
C ARG A 41 12.19 -8.89 -10.10
N TYR A 42 11.23 -8.02 -9.77
CA TYR A 42 11.21 -6.62 -10.20
C TYR A 42 11.68 -5.66 -9.09
N SER A 43 11.27 -5.95 -7.86
CA SER A 43 11.63 -5.27 -6.59
C SER A 43 10.67 -5.77 -5.50
N PRO A 44 11.00 -5.61 -4.22
CA PRO A 44 10.10 -6.01 -3.15
C PRO A 44 8.71 -5.37 -3.27
N ILE A 45 7.67 -6.09 -2.84
CA ILE A 45 6.36 -5.50 -2.56
C ILE A 45 6.42 -4.94 -1.14
N HIS A 46 6.11 -3.66 -0.95
CA HIS A 46 6.20 -3.02 0.36
C HIS A 46 5.36 -3.73 1.41
N ILE A 47 4.09 -4.04 1.08
CA ILE A 47 3.19 -4.73 2.00
C ILE A 47 2.38 -5.79 1.25
N ILE A 48 2.33 -7.01 1.78
CA ILE A 48 1.30 -7.99 1.45
C ILE A 48 0.30 -8.04 2.60
N ALA A 49 -0.98 -7.76 2.33
CA ALA A 49 -2.05 -7.86 3.32
C ALA A 49 -2.96 -9.06 2.98
N ARG A 50 -3.12 -9.99 3.93
CA ARG A 50 -3.95 -11.20 3.79
C ARG A 50 -5.08 -11.19 4.81
N GLY A 51 -6.31 -11.40 4.35
CA GLY A 51 -7.50 -11.39 5.21
C GLY A 51 -8.78 -11.22 4.41
N ASN A 52 -9.91 -11.52 5.04
CA ASN A 52 -11.24 -11.35 4.43
C ASN A 52 -11.37 -12.05 3.06
N GLY A 53 -10.80 -13.25 2.92
CA GLY A 53 -10.86 -14.04 1.68
C GLY A 53 -10.08 -13.48 0.50
N GLN A 54 -9.18 -12.51 0.72
CA GLN A 54 -8.37 -11.92 -0.36
C GLN A 54 -6.93 -11.63 0.08
N MET A 55 -6.07 -11.43 -0.91
CA MET A 55 -4.70 -10.99 -0.73
C MET A 55 -4.47 -9.71 -1.53
N LEU A 56 -3.84 -8.72 -0.91
CA LEU A 56 -3.53 -7.42 -1.50
C LEU A 56 -2.02 -7.26 -1.57
N ALA A 57 -1.52 -6.87 -2.73
CA ALA A 57 -0.14 -6.40 -2.91
C ALA A 57 -0.18 -4.87 -2.92
N VAL A 58 0.50 -4.25 -1.96
CA VAL A 58 0.43 -2.81 -1.76
C VAL A 58 1.80 -2.19 -2.01
N GLU A 59 1.84 -1.27 -2.96
CA GLU A 59 2.94 -0.37 -3.20
C GLU A 59 2.63 0.98 -2.53
N VAL A 60 3.62 1.58 -1.88
CA VAL A 60 3.44 2.83 -1.12
C VAL A 60 4.35 3.89 -1.73
N VAL A 61 3.74 4.96 -2.23
CA VAL A 61 4.43 6.08 -2.85
C VAL A 61 4.20 7.33 -2.01
N TYR A 62 5.28 8.02 -1.66
CA TYR A 62 5.26 9.26 -0.88
C TYR A 62 6.08 10.38 -1.54
N GLU A 63 6.64 10.12 -2.72
CA GLU A 63 7.41 11.07 -3.51
C GLU A 63 6.65 11.38 -4.81
N ARG A 64 6.46 12.67 -5.12
CA ARG A 64 5.76 13.10 -6.35
C ARG A 64 6.37 12.50 -7.62
N GLY A 65 7.70 12.44 -7.70
CA GLY A 65 8.42 11.89 -8.85
C GLY A 65 8.19 10.40 -9.12
N LYS A 66 7.57 9.67 -8.17
CA LYS A 66 7.22 8.26 -8.30
C LYS A 66 5.74 8.03 -8.63
N LEU A 67 4.95 9.09 -8.78
CA LEU A 67 3.55 9.00 -9.23
C LEU A 67 3.47 8.86 -10.74
N THR A 68 3.99 7.74 -11.26
CA THR A 68 4.05 7.45 -12.70
C THR A 68 3.30 6.17 -13.06
N VAL A 69 2.92 6.03 -14.33
CA VAL A 69 2.27 4.84 -14.87
C VAL A 69 3.15 3.60 -14.70
N GLU A 70 4.47 3.72 -14.80
CA GLU A 70 5.42 2.62 -14.59
C GLU A 70 5.33 2.06 -13.16
N THR A 71 5.10 2.93 -12.17
CA THR A 71 4.93 2.50 -10.78
C THR A 71 3.66 1.68 -10.60
N ALA A 72 2.53 2.11 -11.18
CA ALA A 72 1.30 1.32 -11.18
C ALA A 72 1.44 0.01 -11.96
N ARG A 73 2.11 0.02 -13.11
CA ARG A 73 2.40 -1.18 -13.90
C ARG A 73 3.29 -2.15 -13.13
N SER A 74 4.29 -1.64 -12.41
CA SER A 74 5.19 -2.46 -11.59
C SER A 74 4.42 -3.22 -10.51
N ILE A 75 3.55 -2.54 -9.73
CA ILE A 75 2.75 -3.24 -8.72
C ILE A 75 1.74 -4.22 -9.32
N LEU A 76 1.16 -3.91 -10.49
CA LEU A 76 0.30 -4.83 -11.22
C LEU A 76 1.02 -6.14 -11.55
N GLU A 77 2.22 -6.06 -12.12
CA GLU A 77 3.01 -7.25 -12.46
C GLU A 77 3.49 -8.01 -11.22
N LYS A 78 3.93 -7.31 -10.17
CA LYS A 78 4.30 -7.94 -8.89
C LYS A 78 3.10 -8.68 -8.27
N ALA A 79 1.91 -8.09 -8.32
CA ALA A 79 0.70 -8.68 -7.74
C ALA A 79 0.28 -9.96 -8.47
N LYS A 80 0.43 -10.01 -9.81
CA LYS A 80 0.17 -11.21 -10.61
C LYS A 80 1.02 -12.40 -10.18
N LEU A 81 2.31 -12.18 -9.86
CA LEU A 81 3.23 -13.25 -9.46
C LEU A 81 2.77 -14.01 -8.22
N ILE A 82 2.04 -13.34 -7.33
CA ILE A 82 1.57 -13.91 -6.08
C ILE A 82 0.05 -14.13 -6.08
N GLY A 83 -0.68 -13.84 -7.16
CA GLY A 83 -2.14 -13.96 -7.20
C GLY A 83 -2.86 -12.98 -6.26
N ALA A 84 -2.30 -11.79 -6.05
CA ALA A 84 -2.88 -10.74 -5.19
C ALA A 84 -3.56 -9.64 -6.02
N ARG A 85 -4.46 -8.88 -5.39
CA ARG A 85 -5.01 -7.66 -5.98
C ARG A 85 -4.04 -6.49 -5.79
N PRO A 86 -3.65 -5.77 -6.86
CA PRO A 86 -2.72 -4.65 -6.77
C PRO A 86 -3.39 -3.41 -6.16
N VAL A 87 -2.66 -2.74 -5.26
CA VAL A 87 -3.07 -1.50 -4.62
C VAL A 87 -1.91 -0.52 -4.66
N LEU A 88 -2.14 0.69 -5.16
CA LEU A 88 -1.19 1.79 -5.11
C LEU A 88 -1.66 2.78 -4.04
N VAL A 89 -0.89 2.91 -2.96
CA VAL A 89 -1.17 3.87 -1.88
C VAL A 89 -0.26 5.07 -2.04
N VAL A 90 -0.86 6.24 -2.22
CA VAL A 90 -0.17 7.53 -2.20
C VAL A 90 -0.29 8.09 -0.78
N HIS A 91 0.83 8.34 -0.10
CA HIS A 91 0.85 8.83 1.28
C HIS A 91 1.51 10.21 1.37
N GLY A 92 0.86 11.14 2.09
CA GLY A 92 1.40 12.49 2.33
C GLY A 92 1.30 13.43 1.12
N LEU A 93 0.63 12.98 0.05
CA LEU A 93 0.29 13.77 -1.12
C LEU A 93 -1.24 13.75 -1.29
N GLY A 94 -1.76 14.73 -2.02
CA GLY A 94 -3.18 14.87 -2.34
C GLY A 94 -3.55 14.26 -3.69
N TRP A 95 -4.85 14.23 -3.97
CA TRP A 95 -5.36 13.80 -5.28
C TRP A 95 -4.87 14.69 -6.42
N ASN A 96 -4.65 15.97 -6.15
CA ASN A 96 -4.11 16.93 -7.13
C ASN A 96 -2.67 16.61 -7.54
N ASP A 97 -1.93 15.82 -6.76
CA ASP A 97 -0.58 15.39 -7.09
C ASP A 97 -0.56 14.18 -8.03
N VAL A 98 -1.70 13.49 -8.21
CA VAL A 98 -1.78 12.28 -9.02
C VAL A 98 -2.08 12.65 -10.48
N PRO A 99 -1.15 12.38 -11.43
CA PRO A 99 -1.38 12.66 -12.84
C PRO A 99 -2.63 11.95 -13.38
N GLU A 100 -3.33 12.60 -14.31
CA GLU A 100 -4.54 12.06 -14.95
C GLU A 100 -4.27 10.72 -15.63
N GLU A 101 -3.14 10.60 -16.34
CA GLU A 101 -2.70 9.37 -17.00
C GLU A 101 -2.53 8.18 -16.04
N LEU A 102 -2.02 8.44 -14.84
CA LEU A 102 -1.85 7.42 -13.80
C LEU A 102 -3.22 6.99 -13.26
N ARG A 103 -4.14 7.95 -13.04
CA ARG A 103 -5.50 7.65 -12.58
C ARG A 103 -6.23 6.77 -13.59
N ARG A 104 -6.20 7.16 -14.86
CA ARG A 104 -6.81 6.42 -15.96
C ARG A 104 -6.24 5.02 -16.10
N PHE A 105 -4.90 4.88 -16.07
CA PHE A 105 -4.27 3.57 -16.12
C PHE A 105 -4.70 2.69 -14.95
N CYS A 106 -4.77 3.22 -13.73
CA CYS A 106 -5.19 2.45 -12.56
C CYS A 106 -6.63 1.94 -12.70
N GLU A 107 -7.54 2.77 -13.21
CA GLU A 107 -8.94 2.40 -13.46
C GLU A 107 -9.06 1.31 -14.52
N GLU A 108 -8.43 1.49 -15.68
CA GLU A 108 -8.48 0.54 -16.81
C GLU A 108 -7.81 -0.80 -16.49
N SER A 109 -6.74 -0.79 -15.68
CA SER A 109 -5.97 -1.99 -15.34
C SER A 109 -6.41 -2.70 -14.05
N GLY A 110 -7.39 -2.14 -13.33
CA GLY A 110 -7.87 -2.68 -12.06
C GLY A 110 -6.91 -2.50 -10.87
N VAL A 111 -5.93 -1.61 -10.97
CA VAL A 111 -5.07 -1.22 -9.85
C VAL A 111 -5.83 -0.30 -8.93
N LYS A 112 -6.03 -0.72 -7.67
CA LYS A 112 -6.77 0.09 -6.70
C LYS A 112 -5.90 1.26 -6.23
N LEU A 113 -6.19 2.46 -6.69
CA LEU A 113 -5.54 3.69 -6.23
C LEU A 113 -6.15 4.19 -4.91
N ARG A 114 -5.30 4.56 -3.95
CA ARG A 114 -5.71 5.12 -2.66
C ARG A 114 -4.81 6.28 -2.27
N VAL A 115 -5.39 7.47 -2.14
CA VAL A 115 -4.69 8.63 -1.59
C VAL A 115 -4.97 8.74 -0.09
N VAL A 116 -3.89 8.91 0.67
CA VAL A 116 -3.88 8.97 2.12
C VAL A 116 -3.14 10.24 2.52
N GLY A 117 -3.88 11.21 3.06
CA GLY A 117 -3.29 12.41 3.65
C GLY A 117 -2.37 12.06 4.83
N GLU A 118 -1.58 13.04 5.27
CA GLU A 118 -0.73 12.87 6.45
C GLU A 118 -1.56 12.40 7.65
N LEU A 119 -1.15 11.27 8.22
CA LEU A 119 -1.68 10.78 9.48
C LEU A 119 -0.74 11.22 10.59
N GLU A 120 -1.23 12.15 11.41
CA GLU A 120 -0.77 12.29 12.79
C GLU A 120 -1.20 11.02 13.55
N LEU A 121 -0.27 10.08 13.69
CA LEU A 121 -0.44 8.98 14.64
C LEU A 121 0.12 9.47 15.98
N GLY A 122 -0.78 9.94 16.84
CA GLY A 122 -0.48 10.25 18.25
C GLY A 122 -0.07 9.05 19.10
#